data_AF-A0A9E3TTG3-F1
#
_entry.id   AF-A0A9E3TTG3-F1
#
_cell.length_a   1.000
_cell.length_b   1.000
_cell.length_c   1.000
_cell.angle_alpha   90.00
_cell.angle_beta   90.00
_cell.angle_gamma   90.00
#
_symmetry.space_group_name_H-M   'P 1'
#
loop_
_entity.id
_entity.type
_entity.pdbx_description
1 polymer ?
#
loop_
_entity_poly.entity_id
_entity_poly.type
_entity_poly.pdbx_seq_one_letter_code
_entity_poly.pdbx_strand_id
1 'polypeptide(L)'
;MFAPRRTITGMLRAGGTERHHSAFHRLFATAKWSVDKAGLAVYDLIRRFVPQAVVFLAGDDTLLNRRGLKVFGAGMHRDPLLSSRRFTVTRWGHCWVVLCVVIESPRTPGRYFALPILARLYLNKKSAAK
;
A
#
# COMPACT_ATOMS: atom_id res chain seq x y z
N MET A 1 -10.94 10.89 10.20
CA MET A 1 -10.10 12.06 9.88
C MET A 1 -8.91 11.57 9.05
N PHE A 2 -8.95 11.73 7.73
CA PHE A 2 -7.86 11.29 6.85
C PHE A 2 -6.73 12.33 6.89
N ALA A 3 -5.49 11.89 7.12
CA ALA A 3 -4.34 12.80 7.25
C ALA A 3 -4.11 13.57 5.93
N PRO A 4 -4.13 14.92 5.92
CA PRO A 4 -4.04 15.71 4.69
C PRO A 4 -2.66 15.63 4.03
N ARG A 5 -1.61 15.33 4.80
CA ARG A 5 -0.28 14.96 4.29
C ARG A 5 -0.05 13.48 4.60
N ARG A 6 0.43 12.72 3.61
CA ARG A 6 0.78 11.29 3.73
C ARG A 6 2.08 11.09 4.53
N THR A 7 2.10 11.57 5.77
CA THR A 7 3.24 11.49 6.70
C THR A 7 2.92 10.55 7.85
N ILE A 8 3.96 9.92 8.41
CA ILE A 8 3.83 9.06 9.59
C ILE A 8 3.17 9.85 10.72
N THR A 9 3.65 11.06 11.04
CA THR A 9 3.05 11.92 12.08
C THR A 9 1.57 12.23 11.83
N GLY A 10 1.15 12.42 10.58
CA GLY A 10 -0.26 12.63 10.24
C GLY A 10 -1.12 11.41 10.55
N MET A 11 -0.62 10.21 10.22
CA MET A 11 -1.29 8.95 10.57
C MET A 11 -1.37 8.74 12.09
N LEU A 12 -0.28 9.03 12.81
CA LEU A 12 -0.24 8.91 14.27
C LEU A 12 -1.27 9.82 14.94
N ARG A 13 -1.36 11.08 14.50
CA ARG A 13 -2.35 12.04 15.01
C ARG A 13 -3.77 11.54 14.77
N ALA A 14 -4.05 10.99 13.59
CA ALA A 14 -5.36 10.43 13.28
C ALA A 14 -5.69 9.16 14.09
N GLY A 15 -4.66 8.40 14.49
CA GLY A 15 -4.78 7.21 15.34
C GLY A 15 -4.88 7.50 16.84
N GLY A 16 -4.80 8.77 17.27
CA GLY A 16 -4.98 9.16 18.67
C GLY A 16 -3.88 8.68 19.62
N THR A 17 -2.64 8.49 19.14
CA THR A 17 -1.54 8.05 20.01
C THR A 17 -0.94 9.19 20.83
N GLU A 18 -0.68 8.95 22.11
CA GLU A 18 0.04 9.86 23.01
C GLU A 18 1.57 9.63 22.99
N ARG A 19 2.03 8.54 22.38
CA ARG A 19 3.47 8.24 22.28
C ARG A 19 4.19 9.25 21.38
N HIS A 20 5.42 9.60 21.77
CA HIS A 20 6.29 10.48 20.99
C HIS A 20 6.55 9.92 19.59
N HIS A 21 6.44 10.77 18.55
CA HIS A 21 6.53 10.36 17.14
C HIS A 21 7.83 9.61 16.80
N SER A 22 8.93 9.92 17.49
CA SER A 22 10.23 9.25 17.30
C SER A 22 10.17 7.74 17.56
N ALA A 23 9.30 7.27 18.46
CA ALA A 23 9.15 5.85 18.74
C ALA A 23 8.67 5.07 17.50
N PHE A 24 7.77 5.67 16.72
CA PHE A 24 7.26 5.08 15.48
C PHE A 24 8.28 5.15 14.35
N HIS A 25 8.99 6.28 14.22
CA HIS A 25 10.09 6.38 13.25
C HIS A 25 11.17 5.34 13.53
N ARG A 26 11.53 5.14 14.80
CA ARG A 26 12.48 4.09 15.22
C ARG A 26 11.98 2.71 14.83
N LEU A 27 10.70 2.41 15.09
CA LEU A 27 10.09 1.14 14.73
C LEU A 27 10.26 0.82 13.24
N PHE A 28 9.93 1.77 12.35
CA PHE A 28 10.10 1.60 10.91
C PHE A 28 11.56 1.60 10.45
N ALA A 29 12.47 2.24 11.20
CA ALA A 29 13.87 2.34 10.85
C ALA A 29 14.70 1.11 11.28
N THR A 30 14.38 0.49 12.42
CA THR A 30 15.25 -0.53 13.04
C THR A 30 14.66 -1.92 13.10
N ALA A 31 13.34 -2.06 13.07
CA ALA A 31 12.72 -3.35 13.28
C ALA A 31 12.76 -4.22 12.01
N LYS A 32 13.05 -5.51 12.18
CA LYS A 32 13.02 -6.49 11.08
C LYS A 32 11.59 -7.01 10.92
N TRP A 33 10.88 -6.48 9.95
CA TRP A 33 9.47 -6.81 9.72
C TRP A 33 9.29 -7.64 8.45
N SER A 34 8.44 -8.65 8.52
CA SER A 34 7.87 -9.26 7.32
C SER A 34 6.59 -8.49 7.00
N VAL A 35 6.58 -7.81 5.86
CA VAL A 35 5.41 -7.06 5.36
C VAL A 35 4.22 -8.01 5.20
N ASP A 36 4.45 -9.27 4.82
CA ASP A 36 3.38 -10.27 4.72
C ASP A 36 2.78 -10.62 6.05
N LYS A 37 3.61 -10.88 7.07
CA LYS A 37 3.10 -11.25 8.40
C LYS A 37 2.28 -10.10 8.98
N ALA A 38 2.76 -8.86 8.82
CA ALA A 38 2.00 -7.69 9.23
C ALA A 38 0.67 -7.58 8.45
N GLY A 39 0.72 -7.81 7.14
CA GLY A 39 -0.45 -7.77 6.27
C GLY A 39 -1.52 -8.83 6.58
N LEU A 40 -1.09 -10.07 6.78
CA LEU A 40 -1.96 -11.18 7.18
C LEU A 40 -2.54 -10.95 8.59
N ALA A 41 -1.78 -10.38 9.52
CA ALA A 41 -2.31 -10.00 10.82
C ALA A 41 -3.40 -8.92 10.72
N VAL A 42 -3.26 -7.97 9.78
CA VAL A 42 -4.31 -6.98 9.47
C VAL A 42 -5.53 -7.67 8.87
N TYR A 43 -5.35 -8.62 7.96
CA TYR A 43 -6.46 -9.42 7.41
C TYR A 43 -7.22 -10.20 8.49
N ASP A 44 -6.50 -10.85 9.41
CA ASP A 44 -7.10 -11.55 10.55
C ASP A 44 -7.91 -10.61 11.43
N LEU A 45 -7.44 -9.38 11.62
CA LEU A 45 -8.18 -8.35 12.35
C LEU A 45 -9.46 -7.95 11.61
N ILE A 46 -9.37 -7.70 10.30
CA ILE A 46 -10.53 -7.34 9.46
C ILE A 46 -11.60 -8.43 9.55
N ARG A 47 -11.21 -9.71 9.41
CA ARG A 47 -12.13 -10.85 9.44
C ARG A 47 -12.90 -10.97 10.77
N ARG A 48 -12.31 -10.52 11.88
CA ARG A 48 -12.98 -10.50 13.20
C ARG A 48 -14.06 -9.43 13.29
N PHE A 49 -13.85 -8.27 12.66
CA PHE A 49 -14.81 -7.15 12.71
C PHE A 49 -15.85 -7.18 11.60
N VAL A 50 -15.50 -7.75 10.44
CA VAL A 50 -16.36 -7.83 9.26
C VAL A 50 -16.30 -9.25 8.71
N PRO A 51 -16.97 -10.23 9.36
CA PRO A 51 -17.01 -11.59 8.85
C PRO A 51 -17.80 -11.63 7.54
N GLN A 52 -17.22 -12.27 6.52
CA GLN A 52 -17.86 -12.45 5.22
C GLN A 52 -17.77 -13.92 4.82
N ALA A 53 -18.86 -14.46 4.25
CA ALA A 53 -18.87 -15.83 3.72
C ALA A 53 -17.97 -15.98 2.50
N VAL A 54 -17.93 -14.94 1.65
CA VAL A 54 -17.08 -14.87 0.46
C VAL A 54 -16.15 -13.68 0.60
N VAL A 55 -14.86 -13.93 0.37
CA VAL A 55 -13.81 -12.91 0.46
C VAL A 55 -13.39 -12.52 -0.95
N PHE A 56 -13.74 -11.30 -1.35
CA PHE A 56 -13.30 -10.74 -2.62
C PHE A 56 -11.92 -10.10 -2.45
N LEU A 57 -11.01 -10.40 -3.38
CA LEU A 57 -9.67 -9.83 -3.42
C LEU A 57 -9.52 -8.97 -4.67
N ALA A 58 -9.00 -7.76 -4.49
CA ALA A 58 -8.71 -6.83 -5.58
C ALA A 58 -7.20 -6.59 -5.64
N GLY A 59 -6.61 -6.75 -6.82
CA GLY A 59 -5.23 -6.38 -7.10
C GLY A 59 -5.18 -5.07 -7.87
N ASP A 60 -4.32 -4.16 -7.45
CA ASP A 60 -4.06 -2.89 -8.14
C ASP A 60 -2.57 -2.58 -8.14
N ASP A 61 -2.05 -2.02 -9.23
CA ASP A 61 -0.68 -1.52 -9.31
C ASP A 61 -0.66 0.00 -9.19
N THR A 62 0.04 0.49 -8.17
CA THR A 62 0.19 1.93 -7.93
C THR A 62 1.62 2.35 -8.23
N LEU A 63 1.79 3.23 -9.22
CA LEU A 63 3.06 3.89 -9.50
C LEU A 63 3.31 5.02 -8.49
N LEU A 64 4.32 4.83 -7.65
CA LEU A 64 4.79 5.84 -6.71
C LEU A 64 6.00 6.57 -7.32
N ASN A 65 5.82 7.86 -7.59
CA ASN A 65 6.85 8.74 -8.14
C ASN A 65 7.93 9.08 -7.09
N ARG A 66 8.75 8.09 -6.73
CA ARG A 66 9.98 8.27 -5.93
C ARG A 66 11.15 8.44 -6.90
N ARG A 67 11.88 9.55 -6.75
CA ARG A 67 13.02 9.92 -7.62
C ARG A 67 14.33 9.62 -6.89
N GLY A 68 15.33 9.12 -7.62
CA GLY A 68 16.69 8.94 -7.13
C GLY A 68 17.36 7.69 -7.68
N LEU A 69 18.63 7.81 -8.10
CA LEU A 69 19.41 6.70 -8.67
C LEU A 69 19.73 5.58 -7.68
N LYS A 70 19.68 5.88 -6.37
CA LYS A 70 19.92 4.90 -5.28
C LYS A 70 18.65 4.20 -4.80
N VAL A 71 17.51 4.46 -5.44
CA VAL A 71 16.23 3.88 -5.03
C VAL A 71 16.11 2.47 -5.63
N PHE A 72 16.35 1.45 -4.80
CA PHE A 72 16.28 0.04 -5.21
C PHE A 72 14.92 -0.31 -5.81
N GLY A 73 14.90 -1.01 -6.94
CA GLY A 73 13.67 -1.46 -7.60
C GLY A 73 12.86 -0.36 -8.29
N ALA A 74 13.34 0.88 -8.32
CA ALA A 74 12.75 1.91 -9.17
C ALA A 74 13.13 1.68 -10.65
N GLY A 75 12.21 2.03 -11.55
CA GLY A 75 12.44 1.91 -12.98
C GLY A 75 11.44 2.73 -13.79
N MET A 76 11.56 2.61 -15.12
CA MET A 76 10.57 3.16 -16.04
C MET A 76 9.37 2.23 -16.12
N HIS A 77 8.21 2.75 -15.70
CA HIS A 77 6.92 2.06 -15.76
C HIS A 77 5.98 2.81 -16.68
N ARG A 78 5.08 2.09 -17.35
CA ARG A 78 3.98 2.70 -18.11
C ARG A 78 3.04 3.40 -17.13
N ASP A 79 2.69 4.64 -17.42
CA ASP A 79 1.67 5.38 -16.69
C ASP A 79 0.34 5.21 -17.42
N PRO A 80 -0.57 4.35 -16.95
CA PRO A 80 -1.82 4.07 -17.65
C PRO A 80 -2.77 5.27 -17.67
N LEU A 81 -2.65 6.20 -16.72
CA LEU A 81 -3.50 7.39 -16.65
C LEU A 81 -3.15 8.42 -17.73
N LEU A 82 -1.88 8.46 -18.13
CA LEU A 82 -1.38 9.37 -19.17
C LEU A 82 -1.19 8.68 -20.54
N SER A 83 -1.23 7.36 -20.58
CA SER A 83 -1.11 6.58 -21.82
C SER A 83 -2.46 6.39 -22.49
N SER A 84 -2.48 6.42 -23.81
CA SER A 84 -3.61 6.01 -24.63
C SER A 84 -3.25 4.77 -25.47
N ARG A 85 -4.19 4.28 -26.29
CA ARG A 85 -3.91 3.19 -27.24
C ARG A 85 -2.83 3.54 -28.26
N ARG A 86 -2.67 4.82 -28.62
CA ARG A 86 -1.72 5.30 -29.65
C ARG A 86 -0.45 5.91 -29.06
N PHE A 87 -0.44 6.24 -27.76
CA PHE A 87 0.66 6.94 -27.13
C PHE A 87 0.97 6.36 -25.76
N THR A 88 2.21 5.94 -25.54
CA THR A 88 2.63 5.36 -24.26
C THR A 88 3.47 6.37 -23.50
N VAL A 89 2.97 6.82 -22.36
CA VAL A 89 3.72 7.63 -21.41
C VAL A 89 4.35 6.72 -20.39
N THR A 90 5.64 6.91 -20.13
CA THR A 90 6.35 6.22 -19.06
C THR A 90 6.85 7.20 -18.03
N ARG A 91 6.94 6.74 -16.78
CA ARG A 91 7.35 7.51 -15.62
C ARG A 91 8.34 6.70 -14.80
N TRP A 92 9.32 7.38 -14.24
CA TRP A 92 10.29 6.78 -13.33
C TRP A 92 9.70 6.71 -11.92
N GLY A 93 9.70 5.53 -11.31
CA GLY A 93 9.23 5.36 -9.95
C GLY A 93 9.25 3.92 -9.47
N HIS A 94 8.60 3.67 -8.34
CA HIS A 94 8.30 2.32 -7.85
C HIS A 94 6.91 1.92 -8.29
N CYS A 95 6.77 0.78 -8.94
CA CYS A 95 5.47 0.15 -9.13
C CYS A 95 5.22 -0.79 -7.94
N TRP A 96 4.21 -0.48 -7.12
CA TRP A 96 3.79 -1.35 -6.03
C TRP A 96 2.51 -2.07 -6.42
N VAL A 97 2.53 -3.39 -6.37
CA VAL A 97 1.33 -4.22 -6.51
C VAL A 97 0.74 -4.41 -5.12
N VAL A 98 -0.49 -3.95 -4.93
CA VAL A 98 -1.22 -4.00 -3.67
C VAL A 98 -2.38 -4.97 -3.82
N LEU A 99 -2.50 -5.90 -2.88
CA LEU A 99 -3.65 -6.77 -2.74
C LEU A 99 -4.54 -6.23 -1.62
N CYS A 100 -5.79 -6.00 -1.96
CA CYS A 100 -6.82 -5.51 -1.06
C CYS A 100 -7.88 -6.59 -0.83
N VAL A 101 -8.40 -6.66 0.39
CA VAL A 101 -9.67 -7.34 0.66
C VAL A 101 -10.80 -6.35 0.46
N VAL A 102 -11.83 -6.76 -0.28
CA VAL A 102 -13.03 -5.95 -0.50
C VAL A 102 -14.07 -6.32 0.56
N ILE A 103 -14.36 -5.36 1.44
CA ILE A 103 -15.35 -5.53 2.50
C ILE A 103 -16.57 -4.66 2.25
N GLU A 104 -17.74 -5.15 2.64
CA GLU A 104 -18.92 -4.30 2.77
C GLU A 104 -18.85 -3.51 4.08
N SER A 105 -19.29 -2.26 4.07
CA SER A 105 -19.31 -1.42 5.25
C SER A 105 -20.36 -1.91 6.26
N PRO A 106 -19.97 -2.21 7.51
CA PRO A 106 -20.94 -2.53 8.56
C PRO A 106 -21.89 -1.37 8.91
N ARG A 107 -21.49 -0.12 8.59
CA ARG A 107 -22.26 1.08 8.91
C ARG A 107 -23.14 1.56 7.75
N THR A 108 -22.90 1.09 6.54
CA THR A 108 -23.61 1.56 5.35
C THR A 108 -23.71 0.40 4.35
N PRO A 109 -24.77 -0.42 4.46
CA PRO A 109 -25.01 -1.52 3.54
C PRO A 109 -24.99 -1.06 2.08
N GLY A 110 -24.48 -1.91 1.18
CA GLY A 110 -24.28 -1.62 -0.24
C GLY A 110 -23.02 -0.80 -0.55
N ARG A 111 -22.31 -0.28 0.46
CA ARG A 111 -21.05 0.44 0.26
C ARG A 111 -19.85 -0.46 0.52
N TYR A 112 -18.99 -0.59 -0.48
CA TYR A 112 -17.79 -1.42 -0.41
C TYR A 112 -16.51 -0.60 -0.21
N PHE A 113 -15.55 -1.18 0.51
CA PHE A 113 -14.23 -0.62 0.74
C PHE A 113 -13.16 -1.66 0.39
N ALA A 114 -12.15 -1.24 -0.35
CA ALA A 114 -10.94 -2.03 -0.57
C ALA A 114 -9.91 -1.70 0.52
N LEU A 115 -9.62 -2.65 1.40
CA LEU A 115 -8.62 -2.50 2.45
C LEU A 115 -7.33 -3.21 2.05
N PRO A 116 -6.18 -2.51 1.98
CA PRO A 116 -4.92 -3.12 1.58
C PRO A 116 -4.42 -4.08 2.67
N ILE A 117 -4.11 -5.31 2.27
CA ILE A 117 -3.58 -6.35 3.16
C ILE A 117 -2.17 -6.77 2.79
N LEU A 118 -1.82 -6.84 1.50
CA LEU A 118 -0.47 -7.20 1.07
C LEU A 118 0.06 -6.19 0.05
N ALA A 119 1.37 -6.01 0.04
CA ALA A 119 2.03 -5.18 -0.95
C ALA A 119 3.37 -5.80 -1.37
N ARG A 120 3.67 -5.65 -2.66
CA ARG A 120 4.93 -6.08 -3.25
C ARG A 120 5.48 -5.03 -4.18
N LEU A 121 6.79 -4.85 -4.12
CA LEU A 121 7.48 -4.03 -5.09
C LEU A 121 7.61 -4.84 -6.38
N TYR A 122 7.03 -4.33 -7.47
CA TYR A 122 7.26 -4.89 -8.78
C TYR A 122 8.69 -4.58 -9.22
N LEU A 123 9.47 -5.64 -9.40
CA LEU A 123 10.83 -5.56 -9.91
C LEU A 123 10.81 -5.88 -11.40
N ASN A 124 11.43 -5.01 -12.20
CA ASN A 124 11.69 -5.34 -13.59
C ASN A 124 12.64 -6.55 -13.67
N LYS A 125 12.65 -7.25 -14.82
CA LYS A 125 13.46 -8.47 -15.01
C LYS A 125 14.94 -8.29 -14.66
N LYS A 126 15.52 -7.10 -14.93
CA LYS A 126 16.94 -6.81 -14.62
C LYS A 126 17.18 -6.64 -13.12
N SER A 127 16.24 -6.02 -12.40
CA SER A 127 16.32 -5.81 -10.95
C SER A 127 16.01 -7.08 -10.16
N ALA A 128 15.13 -7.95 -10.67
CA ALA A 128 14.78 -9.22 -10.04
C ALA A 128 15.88 -10.30 -10.15
N ALA A 129 16.78 -10.17 -11.12
CA ALA A 129 17.91 -11.09 -11.33
C ALA A 129 19.12 -10.79 -10.43
N LYS A 130 19.07 -9.72 -9.63
CA LYS A 130 20.09 -9.36 -8.64
C LYS A 130 19.68 -9.86 -7.26
#